data_AF-A0ABD1FCB8-F1
#
_entry.id   AF-A0ABD1FCB8-F1
#
_cell.length_a   1.000
_cell.length_b   1.000
_cell.length_c   1.000
_cell.angle_alpha   90.00
_cell.angle_beta   90.00
_cell.angle_gamma   90.00
#
_symmetry.space_group_name_H-M   'P 1'
#
loop_
_entity.id
_entity.type
_entity.pdbx_description
1 polymer ?
#
loop_
_entity_poly.entity_id
_entity_poly.type
_entity_poly.pdbx_seq_one_letter_code
_entity_poly.pdbx_strand_id
1 'polypeptide(L)'
;MELNLQQINRELEEIECKYTTKSVKKCPRIPVALHANLEVLSKEFDSLGLPTINVSNTLTEILHEVLTNSRDLVQIHRNTLGMIKQKNIDTVSHHQRHQELKQQINDYKRSVNDLEEKCLSIKKHTNKLALEITDLKKKEFSYKEEIRKLRSAQIKKDELSEKNIKKLQLEIQKLKEMCGQDLNSKKSTNEIALQLLKKYKVNEKVYKSTIKTLQQNNEGLLNEVLNVKEELILTKANYYKED
;
A
#
# COMPACT_ATOMS: atom_id res chain seq x y z
N MET A 1 -61.66 -69.85 -117.50
CA MET A 1 -61.52 -68.39 -117.70
C MET A 1 -60.09 -68.06 -117.36
N GLU A 2 -59.19 -68.21 -118.34
CA GLU A 2 -57.76 -68.00 -118.17
C GLU A 2 -57.50 -66.50 -117.98
N LEU A 3 -57.03 -66.11 -116.80
CA LEU A 3 -56.57 -64.75 -116.57
C LEU A 3 -55.33 -64.51 -117.43
N ASN A 4 -55.43 -63.53 -118.34
CA ASN A 4 -54.33 -63.08 -119.18
C ASN A 4 -53.20 -62.54 -118.29
N LEU A 5 -52.00 -63.13 -118.40
CA LEU A 5 -50.81 -62.76 -117.64
C LEU A 5 -50.48 -61.26 -117.74
N GLN A 6 -50.78 -60.64 -118.89
CA GLN A 6 -50.61 -59.20 -119.07
C GLN A 6 -51.57 -58.37 -118.22
N GLN A 7 -52.74 -58.89 -117.88
CA GLN A 7 -53.74 -58.19 -117.09
C GLN A 7 -53.39 -58.26 -115.60
N ILE A 8 -52.89 -59.41 -115.14
CA ILE A 8 -52.32 -59.57 -113.79
C ILE A 8 -51.12 -58.65 -113.61
N ASN A 9 -50.19 -58.58 -114.58
CA ASN A 9 -49.04 -57.67 -114.48
C ASN A 9 -49.47 -56.20 -114.47
N ARG A 10 -50.51 -55.83 -115.23
CA ARG A 10 -51.02 -54.45 -115.21
C ARG A 10 -51.65 -54.08 -113.88
N GLU A 11 -52.44 -54.99 -113.29
CA GLU A 11 -53.03 -54.77 -111.96
C GLU A 11 -51.97 -54.76 -110.86
N LEU A 12 -50.93 -55.61 -110.96
CA LEU A 12 -49.80 -55.58 -110.03
C LEU A 12 -48.99 -54.28 -110.16
N GLU A 13 -48.73 -53.78 -111.37
CA GLU A 13 -48.10 -52.46 -111.57
C GLU A 13 -48.99 -51.32 -111.05
N GLU A 14 -50.31 -51.45 -111.15
CA GLU A 14 -51.25 -50.43 -110.67
C GLU A 14 -51.37 -50.43 -109.15
N ILE A 15 -51.32 -51.60 -108.51
CA ILE A 15 -51.21 -51.77 -107.06
C ILE A 15 -49.84 -51.27 -106.58
N GLU A 16 -48.76 -51.61 -107.27
CA GLU A 16 -47.43 -51.12 -106.97
C GLU A 16 -47.38 -49.59 -107.14
N CYS A 17 -48.00 -48.99 -108.16
CA CYS A 17 -48.11 -47.53 -108.28
C CYS A 17 -49.01 -46.87 -107.22
N LYS A 18 -50.04 -47.56 -106.73
CA LYS A 18 -50.94 -47.05 -105.66
C LYS A 18 -50.34 -47.13 -104.27
N TYR A 19 -49.52 -48.15 -103.99
CA TYR A 19 -48.99 -48.43 -102.65
C TYR A 19 -47.48 -48.23 -102.52
N THR A 20 -46.76 -48.08 -103.64
CA THR A 20 -45.44 -47.43 -103.60
C THR A 20 -45.70 -45.98 -103.28
N THR A 21 -45.57 -45.65 -102.01
CA THR A 21 -45.27 -44.28 -101.59
C THR A 21 -44.13 -43.83 -102.49
N LYS A 22 -44.44 -43.06 -103.53
CA LYS A 22 -43.44 -42.24 -104.21
C LYS A 22 -42.65 -41.64 -103.08
N SER A 23 -41.39 -42.03 -102.96
CA SER A 23 -40.44 -41.44 -102.04
C SER A 23 -40.22 -40.03 -102.57
N VAL A 24 -41.24 -39.21 -102.36
CA VAL A 24 -41.17 -37.79 -102.43
C VAL A 24 -40.30 -37.45 -101.23
N LYS A 25 -38.98 -37.53 -101.45
CA LYS A 25 -37.99 -36.66 -100.83
C LYS A 25 -38.39 -35.21 -101.18
N LYS A 26 -39.57 -34.77 -100.75
CA LYS A 26 -39.79 -33.37 -100.44
C LYS A 26 -38.99 -33.20 -99.17
N CYS A 27 -37.73 -32.83 -99.36
CA CYS A 27 -36.97 -32.13 -98.34
C CYS A 27 -37.93 -31.07 -97.78
N PRO A 28 -38.34 -31.15 -96.50
CA PRO A 28 -39.26 -30.17 -95.95
C PRO A 28 -38.50 -28.84 -95.94
N ARG A 29 -38.65 -28.06 -97.02
CA ARG A 29 -38.07 -26.73 -97.11
C ARG A 29 -38.73 -25.93 -95.98
N ILE A 30 -37.88 -25.33 -95.16
CA ILE A 30 -38.27 -24.50 -94.04
C ILE A 30 -39.26 -23.44 -94.55
N PRO A 31 -40.46 -23.32 -93.95
CA PRO A 31 -41.37 -22.25 -94.31
C PRO A 31 -40.68 -20.88 -94.17
N VAL A 32 -40.84 -20.00 -95.15
CA VAL A 32 -40.19 -18.66 -95.18
C VAL A 32 -40.47 -17.86 -93.89
N ALA A 33 -41.66 -18.03 -93.31
CA ALA A 33 -42.03 -17.41 -92.04
C ALA A 33 -41.21 -17.91 -90.83
N LEU A 34 -40.71 -19.15 -90.86
CA LEU A 34 -39.91 -19.74 -89.79
C LEU A 34 -38.44 -19.30 -89.86
N HIS A 35 -37.94 -18.92 -91.06
CA HIS A 35 -36.56 -18.50 -91.27
C HIS A 35 -36.20 -17.25 -90.46
N ALA A 36 -37.07 -16.24 -90.46
CA ALA A 36 -36.87 -15.02 -89.68
C ALA A 36 -36.80 -15.31 -88.16
N ASN A 37 -37.66 -16.21 -87.66
CA ASN A 37 -37.65 -16.60 -86.25
C ASN A 37 -36.39 -17.40 -85.88
N LEU A 38 -35.91 -18.27 -86.77
CA LEU A 38 -34.68 -19.03 -86.55
C LEU A 38 -33.44 -18.14 -86.58
N GLU A 39 -33.40 -17.11 -87.43
CA GLU A 39 -32.32 -16.11 -87.40
C GLU A 39 -32.29 -15.32 -86.10
N VAL A 40 -33.46 -14.89 -85.60
CA VAL A 40 -33.57 -14.20 -84.30
C VAL A 40 -33.12 -15.12 -83.17
N LEU A 41 -33.63 -16.35 -83.14
CA LEU A 41 -33.28 -17.35 -82.13
C LEU A 41 -31.78 -17.68 -82.16
N SER A 42 -31.18 -17.76 -83.36
CA SER A 42 -29.74 -18.00 -83.53
C SER A 42 -28.90 -16.87 -82.92
N LYS A 43 -29.32 -15.60 -83.10
CA LYS A 43 -28.68 -14.44 -82.46
C LYS A 43 -28.88 -14.42 -80.94
N GLU A 44 -30.05 -14.81 -80.45
CA GLU A 44 -30.31 -14.92 -79.00
C GLU A 44 -29.42 -16.00 -78.36
N PHE A 45 -29.29 -17.16 -78.99
CA PHE A 45 -28.37 -18.20 -78.54
C PHE A 45 -26.91 -17.74 -78.55
N ASP A 46 -26.45 -17.06 -79.60
CA ASP A 46 -25.10 -16.49 -79.64
C ASP A 46 -24.87 -15.48 -78.50
N SER A 47 -25.85 -14.62 -78.21
CA SER A 47 -25.77 -13.66 -77.09
C SER A 47 -25.69 -14.32 -75.71
N LEU A 48 -26.19 -15.56 -75.60
CA LEU A 48 -26.11 -16.40 -74.41
C LEU A 48 -24.88 -17.32 -74.41
N GLY A 49 -24.01 -17.22 -75.43
CA GLY A 49 -22.82 -18.05 -75.60
C GLY A 49 -23.12 -19.49 -76.01
N LEU A 50 -24.28 -19.74 -76.61
CA LEU A 50 -24.70 -21.05 -77.13
C LEU A 50 -24.38 -21.19 -78.63
N PRO A 51 -24.24 -22.43 -79.15
CA PRO A 51 -24.02 -22.68 -80.58
C PRO A 51 -25.13 -22.05 -81.45
N THR A 52 -24.74 -21.44 -82.57
CA THR A 52 -25.69 -20.84 -83.52
C THR A 52 -26.43 -21.91 -84.33
N ILE A 53 -27.69 -21.64 -84.67
CA ILE A 53 -28.50 -22.54 -85.51
C ILE A 53 -28.14 -22.30 -86.96
N ASN A 54 -27.81 -23.36 -87.70
CA ASN A 54 -27.57 -23.26 -89.14
C ASN A 54 -28.87 -23.44 -89.92
N VAL A 55 -29.43 -22.32 -90.40
CA VAL A 55 -30.70 -22.30 -91.13
C VAL A 55 -30.63 -23.00 -92.50
N SER A 56 -29.42 -23.33 -92.99
CA SER A 56 -29.22 -24.09 -94.23
C SER A 56 -29.42 -25.60 -94.05
N ASN A 57 -29.49 -26.09 -92.81
CA ASN A 57 -29.63 -27.51 -92.49
C ASN A 57 -31.05 -28.02 -92.73
N THR A 58 -31.22 -29.34 -92.70
CA THR A 58 -32.55 -29.95 -92.77
C THR A 58 -33.37 -29.61 -91.53
N LEU A 59 -34.71 -29.59 -91.66
CA LEU A 59 -35.61 -29.27 -90.54
C LEU A 59 -35.34 -30.16 -89.30
N THR A 60 -35.02 -31.43 -89.50
CA THR A 60 -34.71 -32.37 -88.41
C THR A 60 -33.41 -32.01 -87.69
N GLU A 61 -32.38 -31.59 -88.43
CA GLU A 61 -31.10 -31.13 -87.85
C GLU A 61 -31.28 -29.81 -87.10
N ILE A 62 -32.05 -28.88 -87.65
CA ILE A 62 -32.39 -27.61 -86.97
C ILE A 62 -33.17 -27.88 -85.69
N LEU A 63 -34.16 -28.78 -85.71
CA LEU A 63 -34.88 -29.18 -84.50
C LEU A 63 -33.95 -29.82 -83.46
N HIS A 64 -32.98 -30.61 -83.90
CA HIS A 64 -31.98 -31.20 -83.01
C HIS A 64 -31.06 -30.15 -82.39
N GLU A 65 -30.60 -29.16 -83.17
CA GLU A 65 -29.81 -28.02 -82.70
C GLU A 65 -30.61 -27.19 -81.69
N VAL A 66 -31.87 -26.85 -81.99
CA VAL A 66 -32.75 -26.12 -81.09
C VAL A 66 -32.98 -26.89 -79.78
N LEU A 67 -33.21 -28.20 -79.83
CA LEU A 67 -33.39 -29.04 -78.65
C LEU A 67 -32.11 -29.13 -77.81
N THR A 68 -30.95 -29.24 -78.45
CA THR A 68 -29.64 -29.29 -77.78
C THR A 68 -29.35 -27.96 -77.09
N ASN A 69 -29.48 -26.85 -77.80
CA ASN A 69 -29.29 -25.51 -77.24
C ASN A 69 -30.28 -25.22 -76.11
N SER A 70 -31.54 -25.68 -76.23
CA SER A 70 -32.54 -25.54 -75.17
C SER A 70 -32.14 -26.33 -73.92
N ARG A 71 -31.59 -27.54 -74.08
CA ARG A 71 -31.07 -28.35 -72.97
C ARG A 71 -29.87 -27.68 -72.31
N ASP A 72 -28.94 -27.17 -73.10
CA ASP A 72 -27.75 -26.47 -72.60
C ASP A 72 -28.14 -25.19 -71.84
N LEU A 73 -29.12 -24.44 -72.34
CA LEU A 73 -29.68 -23.27 -71.66
C LEU A 73 -30.26 -23.64 -70.29
N VAL A 74 -31.01 -24.74 -70.21
CA VAL A 74 -31.55 -25.25 -68.92
C VAL A 74 -30.40 -25.64 -67.97
N GLN A 75 -29.33 -26.25 -68.48
CA GLN A 75 -28.18 -26.62 -67.67
C GLN A 75 -27.40 -25.39 -67.17
N ILE A 76 -27.18 -24.39 -68.03
CA ILE A 76 -26.58 -23.10 -67.64
C ILE A 76 -27.44 -22.46 -66.56
N HIS A 77 -28.76 -22.35 -66.76
CA HIS A 77 -29.66 -21.76 -65.78
C HIS A 77 -29.60 -22.47 -64.42
N ARG A 78 -29.62 -23.81 -64.40
CA ARG A 78 -29.48 -24.60 -63.16
C ARG A 78 -28.16 -24.32 -62.46
N ASN A 79 -27.06 -24.25 -63.22
CA ASN A 79 -25.73 -23.95 -62.67
C ASN A 79 -25.67 -22.53 -62.10
N THR A 80 -26.17 -21.54 -62.84
CA THR A 80 -26.24 -20.15 -62.37
C THR A 80 -27.08 -20.03 -61.11
N LEU A 81 -28.24 -20.69 -61.04
CA LEU A 81 -29.08 -20.71 -59.84
C LEU A 81 -28.34 -21.32 -58.64
N GLY A 82 -27.60 -22.42 -58.87
CA GLY A 82 -26.75 -23.04 -57.85
C GLY A 82 -25.66 -22.09 -57.34
N MET A 83 -24.96 -21.41 -58.25
CA MET A 83 -23.93 -20.42 -57.90
C MET A 83 -24.51 -19.23 -57.13
N ILE A 84 -25.66 -18.70 -57.53
CA ILE A 84 -26.36 -17.61 -56.82
C ILE A 84 -26.71 -18.06 -55.40
N LYS A 85 -27.27 -19.27 -55.24
CA LYS A 85 -27.62 -19.81 -53.93
C LYS A 85 -26.39 -19.94 -53.04
N GLN A 86 -25.29 -20.49 -53.57
CA GLN A 86 -24.04 -20.62 -52.82
C GLN A 86 -23.49 -19.25 -52.40
N LYS A 87 -23.42 -18.30 -53.32
CA LYS A 87 -22.95 -16.94 -53.04
C LYS A 87 -23.80 -16.24 -51.98
N ASN A 88 -25.12 -16.46 -51.98
CA ASN A 88 -26.01 -15.92 -50.96
C ASN A 88 -25.73 -16.53 -49.58
N ILE A 89 -25.52 -17.86 -49.50
CA ILE A 89 -25.14 -18.54 -48.25
C ILE A 89 -23.81 -17.99 -47.73
N ASP A 90 -22.81 -17.87 -48.60
CA ASP A 90 -21.49 -17.34 -48.23
C ASP A 90 -21.60 -15.89 -47.74
N THR A 91 -22.39 -15.05 -48.42
CA THR A 91 -22.60 -13.65 -48.03
C THR A 91 -23.25 -13.54 -46.65
N VAL A 92 -24.27 -14.36 -46.36
CA VAL A 92 -24.93 -14.38 -45.05
C VAL A 92 -23.96 -14.87 -43.97
N SER A 93 -23.21 -15.94 -44.24
CA SER A 93 -22.20 -16.48 -43.32
C SER A 93 -21.10 -15.45 -43.01
N HIS A 94 -20.58 -14.77 -44.03
CA HIS A 94 -19.61 -13.69 -43.86
C HIS A 94 -20.18 -12.52 -43.07
N HIS A 95 -21.43 -12.13 -43.32
CA HIS A 95 -22.10 -11.07 -42.58
C HIS A 95 -22.24 -11.42 -41.10
N GLN A 96 -22.67 -12.64 -40.78
CA GLN A 96 -22.79 -13.11 -39.40
C GLN A 96 -21.43 -13.10 -38.70
N ARG A 97 -20.39 -13.67 -39.33
CA ARG A 97 -19.03 -13.66 -38.78
C ARG A 97 -18.51 -12.24 -38.56
N HIS A 98 -18.83 -11.31 -39.46
CA HIS A 98 -18.46 -9.90 -39.30
C HIS A 98 -19.17 -9.26 -38.10
N GLN A 99 -20.46 -9.54 -37.89
CA GLN A 99 -21.20 -9.08 -36.73
C GLN A 99 -20.62 -9.65 -35.42
N GLU A 100 -20.30 -10.94 -35.38
CA GLU A 100 -19.67 -11.60 -34.23
C GLU A 100 -18.32 -10.96 -33.88
N LEU A 101 -17.45 -10.75 -34.89
CA LEU A 101 -16.17 -10.07 -34.69
C LEU A 101 -16.35 -8.63 -34.20
N LYS A 102 -17.32 -7.89 -34.75
CA LYS A 102 -17.63 -6.54 -34.30
C LYS A 102 -18.09 -6.51 -32.84
N GLN A 103 -18.89 -7.50 -32.44
CA GLN A 103 -19.33 -7.64 -31.06
C GLN A 103 -18.15 -7.94 -30.12
N GLN A 104 -17.28 -8.89 -30.50
CA GLN A 104 -16.06 -9.19 -29.74
C GLN A 104 -15.16 -7.96 -29.57
N ILE A 105 -14.96 -7.16 -30.63
CA ILE A 105 -14.19 -5.91 -30.56
C ILE A 105 -14.81 -4.93 -29.56
N ASN A 106 -16.14 -4.79 -29.55
CA ASN A 106 -16.82 -3.92 -28.60
C ASN A 106 -16.66 -4.41 -27.16
N ASP A 107 -16.74 -5.72 -26.93
CA ASP A 107 -16.58 -6.30 -25.60
C ASP A 107 -15.14 -6.15 -25.09
N TYR A 108 -14.13 -6.37 -25.95
CA TYR A 108 -12.74 -6.07 -25.61
C TYR A 108 -12.52 -4.58 -25.32
N LYS A 109 -13.12 -3.67 -26.10
CA LYS A 109 -13.02 -2.24 -25.87
C LYS A 109 -13.60 -1.84 -24.50
N ARG A 110 -14.73 -2.41 -24.11
CA ARG A 110 -15.30 -2.22 -22.76
C ARG A 110 -14.36 -2.74 -21.68
N SER A 111 -13.84 -3.96 -21.85
CA SER A 111 -12.90 -4.56 -20.89
C SER A 111 -11.63 -3.73 -20.72
N VAL A 112 -11.10 -3.14 -21.80
CA VAL A 112 -9.94 -2.25 -21.73
C VAL A 112 -10.26 -0.98 -20.93
N ASN A 113 -11.38 -0.32 -21.23
CA ASN A 113 -11.80 0.87 -20.49
C ASN A 113 -11.98 0.59 -19.00
N ASP A 114 -12.62 -0.53 -18.63
CA ASP A 114 -12.80 -0.92 -17.23
C ASP A 114 -11.46 -1.15 -16.51
N LEU A 115 -10.47 -1.71 -17.21
CA LEU A 115 -9.12 -1.90 -16.67
C LEU A 115 -8.37 -0.56 -16.53
N GLU A 116 -8.51 0.36 -17.47
CA GLU A 116 -7.93 1.70 -17.39
C GLU A 116 -8.49 2.47 -16.18
N GLU A 117 -9.81 2.42 -15.96
CA GLU A 117 -10.44 3.05 -14.79
C GLU A 117 -9.94 2.45 -13.47
N LYS A 118 -9.80 1.12 -13.40
CA LYS A 118 -9.20 0.44 -12.23
C LYS A 118 -7.77 0.87 -12.01
N CYS A 119 -6.95 0.95 -13.06
CA CYS A 119 -5.57 1.43 -12.98
C CYS A 119 -5.50 2.88 -12.47
N LEU A 120 -6.37 3.77 -12.94
CA LEU A 120 -6.45 5.15 -12.46
C LEU A 120 -6.85 5.22 -10.98
N SER A 121 -7.80 4.40 -10.54
CA SER A 121 -8.22 4.30 -9.14
C SER A 121 -7.07 3.85 -8.24
N ILE A 122 -6.37 2.78 -8.62
CA ILE A 122 -5.21 2.26 -7.89
C ILE A 122 -4.11 3.34 -7.82
N LYS A 123 -3.80 4.00 -8.93
CA LYS A 123 -2.80 5.07 -8.97
C LYS A 123 -3.13 6.22 -8.01
N LYS A 124 -4.41 6.64 -7.95
CA LYS A 124 -4.87 7.65 -6.98
C LYS A 124 -4.69 7.18 -5.54
N HIS A 125 -5.04 5.93 -5.24
CA HIS A 125 -4.90 5.36 -3.91
C HIS A 125 -3.43 5.27 -3.48
N THR A 126 -2.54 4.81 -4.35
CA THR A 126 -1.09 4.77 -4.12
C THR A 126 -0.52 6.16 -3.82
N ASN A 127 -0.93 7.18 -4.58
CA ASN A 127 -0.49 8.55 -4.32
C ASN A 127 -0.96 9.06 -2.95
N LYS A 128 -2.20 8.75 -2.55
CA LYS A 128 -2.72 9.10 -1.22
C LYS A 128 -1.88 8.46 -0.11
N LEU A 129 -1.59 7.17 -0.23
CA LEU A 129 -0.76 6.45 0.75
C LEU A 129 0.68 7.01 0.79
N ALA A 130 1.26 7.38 -0.35
CA ALA A 130 2.59 7.98 -0.39
C ALA A 130 2.66 9.32 0.35
N LEU A 131 1.61 10.14 0.25
CA LEU A 131 1.50 11.39 1.00
C LEU A 131 1.35 11.12 2.51
N GLU A 132 0.51 10.16 2.89
CA GLU A 132 0.32 9.78 4.29
C GLU A 132 1.60 9.26 4.94
N ILE A 133 2.37 8.42 4.23
CA ILE A 133 3.70 7.95 4.68
C ILE A 133 4.65 9.14 4.89
N THR A 134 4.62 10.12 4.00
CA THR A 134 5.47 11.32 4.10
C THR A 134 5.14 12.13 5.35
N ASP A 135 3.85 12.30 5.64
CA ASP A 135 3.39 13.01 6.83
C ASP A 135 3.69 12.25 8.12
N LEU A 136 3.53 10.92 8.12
CA LEU A 136 3.92 10.08 9.26
C LEU A 136 5.42 10.16 9.54
N LYS A 137 6.27 10.15 8.51
CA LYS A 137 7.73 10.35 8.67
C LYS A 137 8.07 11.71 9.30
N LYS A 138 7.38 12.78 8.91
CA LYS A 138 7.57 14.11 9.52
C LYS A 138 7.16 14.11 10.99
N LYS A 139 6.03 13.48 11.33
CA LYS A 139 5.58 13.34 12.73
C LYS A 139 6.57 12.52 13.55
N GLU A 140 7.03 11.39 13.02
CA GLU A 140 8.04 10.55 13.67
C GLU A 140 9.33 11.33 13.97
N PHE A 141 9.81 12.13 13.00
CA PHE A 141 10.96 12.99 13.20
C PHE A 141 10.74 14.03 14.32
N SER A 142 9.57 14.68 14.32
CA SER A 142 9.21 15.64 15.37
C SER A 142 9.20 15.00 16.76
N TYR A 143 8.61 13.81 16.90
CA TYR A 143 8.59 13.08 18.17
C TYR A 143 9.98 12.63 18.62
N LYS A 144 10.84 12.20 17.69
CA LYS A 144 12.24 11.86 18.00
C LYS A 144 12.99 13.06 18.58
N GLU A 145 12.82 14.24 17.99
CA GLU A 145 13.44 15.46 18.50
C GLU A 145 12.86 15.91 19.84
N GLU A 146 11.56 15.75 20.07
CA GLU A 146 10.92 16.02 21.36
C GLU A 146 11.46 15.08 22.46
N ILE A 147 11.54 13.78 22.19
CA ILE A 147 12.13 12.80 23.11
C ILE A 147 13.58 13.16 23.43
N ARG A 148 14.37 13.60 22.44
CA ARG A 148 15.75 14.03 22.66
C ARG A 148 15.82 15.22 23.61
N LYS A 149 14.98 16.25 23.40
CA LYS A 149 14.91 17.43 24.27
C LYS A 149 14.50 17.05 25.70
N LEU A 150 13.48 16.21 25.85
CA LEU A 150 13.03 15.72 27.16
C LEU A 150 14.11 14.93 27.90
N ARG A 151 14.82 14.03 27.20
CA ARG A 151 15.96 13.30 27.77
C ARG A 151 17.06 14.25 28.24
N SER A 152 17.44 15.24 27.44
CA SER A 152 18.45 16.23 27.83
C SER A 152 18.00 17.07 29.03
N ALA A 153 16.72 17.45 29.11
CA ALA A 153 16.17 18.18 30.25
C ALA A 153 16.18 17.33 31.53
N GLN A 154 15.83 16.04 31.41
CA GLN A 154 15.85 15.09 32.52
C GLN A 154 17.27 14.89 33.07
N ILE A 155 18.26 14.68 32.19
CA ILE A 155 19.67 14.56 32.59
C ILE A 155 20.14 15.79 33.38
N LYS A 156 19.81 17.00 32.91
CA LYS A 156 20.17 18.25 33.63
C LYS A 156 19.51 18.32 35.01
N LYS A 157 18.26 17.87 35.13
CA LYS A 157 17.55 17.82 36.41
C LYS A 157 18.21 16.83 37.36
N ASP A 158 18.60 15.66 36.87
CA ASP A 158 19.27 14.62 37.66
C ASP A 158 20.65 15.08 38.12
N GLU A 159 21.44 15.72 37.24
CA GLU A 159 22.74 16.33 37.59
C GLU A 159 22.59 17.42 38.67
N LEU A 160 21.54 18.25 38.61
CA LEU A 160 21.28 19.27 39.62
C LEU A 160 20.90 18.64 40.96
N SER A 161 20.01 17.64 40.94
CA SER A 161 19.64 16.87 42.13
C SER A 161 20.86 16.20 42.76
N GLU A 162 21.74 15.59 41.97
CA GLU A 162 22.97 14.97 42.45
C GLU A 162 23.91 15.99 43.11
N LYS A 163 24.08 17.18 42.51
CA LYS A 163 24.84 18.29 43.12
C LYS A 163 24.22 18.72 44.46
N ASN A 164 22.90 18.82 44.54
CA ASN A 164 22.21 19.19 45.77
C ASN A 164 22.37 18.13 46.86
N ILE A 165 22.25 16.84 46.50
CA ILE A 165 22.52 15.72 47.43
C ILE A 165 23.94 15.78 47.96
N LYS A 166 24.95 15.99 47.11
CA LYS A 166 26.35 16.13 47.53
C LYS A 166 26.56 17.31 48.49
N LYS A 167 25.93 18.46 48.22
CA LYS A 167 25.97 19.62 49.14
C LYS A 167 25.37 19.30 50.51
N LEU A 168 24.18 18.69 50.52
CA LEU A 168 23.51 18.30 51.76
C LEU A 168 24.31 17.26 52.54
N GLN A 169 24.94 16.29 51.87
CA GLN A 169 25.83 15.32 52.50
C GLN A 169 27.04 15.99 53.17
N LEU A 170 27.67 16.95 52.50
CA LEU A 170 28.76 17.74 53.07
C LEU A 170 28.31 18.57 54.28
N GLU A 171 27.12 19.16 54.21
CA GLU A 171 26.55 19.92 55.33
C GLU A 171 26.21 19.03 56.52
N ILE A 172 25.61 17.86 56.29
CA ILE A 172 25.39 16.84 57.32
C ILE A 172 26.72 16.43 57.97
N GLN A 173 27.78 16.23 57.18
CA GLN A 173 29.10 15.87 57.70
C GLN A 173 29.68 16.99 58.58
N LYS A 174 29.59 18.25 58.14
CA LYS A 174 30.02 19.41 58.95
C LYS A 174 29.22 19.53 60.24
N LEU A 175 27.90 19.37 60.19
CA LEU A 175 27.05 19.41 61.39
C LEU A 175 27.43 18.30 62.37
N LYS A 176 27.68 17.09 61.89
CA LYS A 176 28.18 15.97 62.73
C LYS A 176 29.53 16.29 63.37
N GLU A 177 30.45 16.88 62.62
CA GLU A 177 31.76 17.30 63.14
C GLU A 177 31.61 18.37 64.23
N MET A 178 30.78 19.40 64.01
CA MET A 178 30.52 20.42 65.03
C MET A 178 29.88 19.83 66.30
N CYS A 179 28.85 18.99 66.15
CA CYS A 179 28.24 18.32 67.31
C CYS A 179 29.21 17.39 68.04
N GLY A 180 30.10 16.70 67.31
CA GLY A 180 31.16 15.88 67.90
C GLY A 180 32.23 16.70 68.62
N GLN A 181 32.56 17.88 68.09
CA GLN A 181 33.49 18.83 68.72
C GLN A 181 32.91 19.41 70.02
N ASP A 182 31.61 19.73 70.08
CA ASP A 182 30.94 20.19 71.30
C ASP A 182 30.87 19.11 72.41
N LEU A 183 30.92 17.83 72.03
CA LEU A 183 31.00 16.72 72.99
C LEU A 183 32.43 16.50 73.51
N ASN A 184 33.45 16.65 72.65
CA ASN A 184 34.86 16.48 73.02
C ASN A 184 35.50 17.72 73.66
N SER A 185 34.92 18.92 73.48
CA SER A 185 35.38 20.16 74.11
C SER A 185 34.86 20.34 75.54
N LYS A 186 33.95 19.47 76.00
CA LYS A 186 33.58 19.35 77.41
C LYS A 186 34.77 18.77 78.19
N LYS A 187 35.75 19.61 78.51
CA LYS A 187 36.17 19.67 79.92
C LYS A 187 34.87 19.90 80.66
N SER A 188 34.35 18.81 81.23
CA SER A 188 33.02 18.80 81.82
C SER A 188 32.89 20.04 82.69
N THR A 189 31.76 20.74 82.65
CA THR A 189 31.50 21.85 83.57
C THR A 189 31.80 21.43 85.01
N ASN A 190 31.63 20.13 85.31
CA ASN A 190 32.01 19.50 86.57
C ASN A 190 33.53 19.45 86.81
N GLU A 191 34.35 19.27 85.77
CA GLU A 191 35.82 19.25 85.84
C GLU A 191 36.40 20.64 86.09
N ILE A 192 35.84 21.65 85.42
CA ILE A 192 36.18 23.07 85.68
C ILE A 192 35.72 23.46 87.09
N ALA A 193 34.50 23.08 87.48
CA ALA A 193 34.00 23.30 88.83
C ALA A 193 34.85 22.58 89.89
N LEU A 194 35.32 21.36 89.62
CA LEU A 194 36.23 20.59 90.48
C LEU A 194 37.59 21.29 90.64
N GLN A 195 38.14 21.85 89.57
CA GLN A 195 39.40 22.60 89.63
C GLN A 195 39.24 23.90 90.44
N LEU A 196 38.13 24.62 90.25
CA LEU A 196 37.78 25.79 91.06
C LEU A 196 37.61 25.42 92.54
N LEU A 197 36.84 24.36 92.84
CA LEU A 197 36.66 23.84 94.20
C LEU A 197 37.98 23.44 94.85
N LYS A 198 38.88 22.78 94.12
CA LYS A 198 40.22 22.44 94.63
C LYS A 198 41.01 23.70 94.98
N LYS A 199 40.99 24.75 94.13
CA LYS A 199 41.65 26.03 94.43
C LYS A 199 41.03 26.72 95.66
N TYR A 200 39.71 26.80 95.74
CA TYR A 200 39.03 27.38 96.91
C TYR A 200 39.35 26.64 98.20
N LYS A 201 39.41 25.30 98.17
CA LYS A 201 39.77 24.48 99.34
C LYS A 201 41.23 24.70 99.79
N VAL A 202 42.15 24.95 98.86
CA VAL A 202 43.53 25.33 99.20
C VAL A 202 43.55 26.71 99.84
N ASN A 203 42.86 27.69 99.25
CA ASN A 203 42.77 29.04 99.82
C ASN A 203 42.11 29.05 101.20
N GLU A 204 41.07 28.26 101.40
CA GLU A 204 40.41 28.10 102.71
C GLU A 204 41.39 27.59 103.77
N LYS A 205 42.25 26.61 103.44
CA LYS A 205 43.30 26.14 104.34
C LYS A 205 44.30 27.24 104.68
N VAL A 206 44.71 28.04 103.69
CA VAL A 206 45.60 29.18 103.90
C VAL A 206 44.97 30.18 104.85
N TYR A 207 43.72 30.61 104.61
CA TYR A 207 43.01 31.54 105.49
C TYR A 207 42.86 31.01 106.92
N LYS A 208 42.50 29.73 107.08
CA LYS A 208 42.41 29.09 108.41
C LYS A 208 43.76 29.11 109.14
N SER A 209 44.86 28.83 108.43
CA SER A 209 46.20 28.90 109.00
C SER A 209 46.55 30.33 109.43
N THR A 210 46.30 31.31 108.56
CA THR A 210 46.61 32.72 108.84
C THR A 210 45.81 33.24 110.04
N ILE A 211 44.52 32.94 110.11
CA ILE A 211 43.67 33.32 111.26
C ILE A 211 44.21 32.70 112.55
N LYS A 212 44.60 31.42 112.53
CA LYS A 212 45.17 30.76 113.70
C LYS A 212 46.46 31.43 114.17
N THR A 213 47.36 31.77 113.25
CA THR A 213 48.59 32.50 113.57
C THR A 213 48.30 33.88 114.16
N LEU A 214 47.33 34.62 113.60
CA LEU A 214 46.92 35.92 114.14
C LEU A 214 46.32 35.80 115.54
N GLN A 215 45.51 34.77 115.81
CA GLN A 215 44.97 34.51 117.15
C GLN A 215 46.08 34.22 118.16
N GLN A 216 47.06 33.37 117.80
CA GLN A 216 48.22 33.08 118.65
C GLN A 216 49.07 34.33 118.93
N ASN A 217 49.29 35.16 117.92
CA ASN A 217 50.03 36.42 118.10
C ASN A 217 49.27 37.39 119.01
N ASN A 218 47.94 37.49 118.88
CA ASN A 218 47.11 38.31 119.76
C ASN A 218 47.12 37.80 121.20
N GLU A 219 47.09 36.49 121.43
CA GLU A 219 47.25 35.90 122.76
C GLU A 219 48.62 36.21 123.36
N GLY A 220 49.69 36.13 122.55
CA GLY A 220 51.04 36.54 122.95
C GLY A 220 51.12 38.00 123.36
N LEU A 221 50.62 38.90 122.52
CA LEU A 221 50.55 40.35 122.81
C LEU A 221 49.72 40.64 124.06
N LEU A 222 48.59 39.92 124.26
CA LEU A 222 47.77 40.09 125.46
C LEU A 222 48.54 39.69 126.72
N ASN A 223 49.28 38.58 126.69
CA ASN A 223 50.13 38.15 127.79
C ASN A 223 51.27 39.14 128.06
N GLU A 224 51.90 39.69 127.02
CA GLU A 224 52.91 40.75 127.17
C GLU A 224 52.30 42.01 127.82
N VAL A 225 51.11 42.45 127.38
CA VAL A 225 50.41 43.58 127.98
C VAL A 225 50.04 43.30 129.44
N LEU A 226 49.62 42.07 129.78
CA LEU A 226 49.34 41.67 131.15
C LEU A 226 50.61 41.68 132.02
N ASN A 227 51.73 41.15 131.52
CA ASN A 227 53.02 41.20 132.21
C ASN A 227 53.49 42.64 132.42
N VAL A 228 53.44 43.49 131.39
CA VAL A 228 53.80 44.91 131.51
C VAL A 228 52.88 45.61 132.52
N LYS A 229 51.59 45.28 132.54
CA LYS A 229 50.65 45.82 133.52
C LYS A 229 50.97 45.36 134.94
N GLU A 230 51.33 44.09 135.14
CA GLU A 230 51.80 43.57 136.42
C GLU A 230 53.11 44.24 136.87
N GLU A 231 54.08 44.40 135.97
CA GLU A 231 55.32 45.14 136.23
C GLU A 231 55.02 46.59 136.61
N LEU A 232 54.10 47.27 135.91
CA LEU A 232 53.67 48.64 136.25
C LEU A 232 53.00 48.71 137.63
N ILE A 233 52.18 47.73 137.99
CA ILE A 233 51.55 47.64 139.31
C ILE A 233 52.60 47.41 140.40
N LEU A 234 53.58 46.53 140.17
CA LEU A 234 54.69 46.28 141.10
C LEU A 234 55.60 47.50 141.25
N THR A 235 55.91 48.19 140.15
CA THR A 235 56.71 49.43 140.16
C THR A 235 55.96 50.54 140.89
N LYS A 236 54.65 50.66 140.67
CA LYS A 236 53.78 51.59 141.40
C LYS A 236 53.69 51.23 142.89
N ALA A 237 53.66 49.94 143.25
CA ALA A 237 53.68 49.49 144.64
C ALA A 237 55.01 49.75 145.37
N ASN A 238 56.13 49.77 144.64
CA ASN A 238 57.43 50.19 145.19
C ASN A 238 57.53 51.71 145.36
N TYR A 239 56.87 52.49 144.51
CA TYR A 239 56.82 53.96 144.63
C TYR A 239 56.03 54.45 145.86
N TYR A 240 55.09 53.66 146.38
CA TYR A 240 54.33 53.96 147.61
C TYR A 240 54.98 53.41 148.90
N LYS A 241 56.21 52.87 148.82
CA LYS A 241 56.99 52.44 150.00
C LYS A 241 58.12 53.41 150.37
N GLU A 242 58.31 54.50 149.62
CA GLU A 242 59.33 55.52 149.86
C GLU A 242 58.77 56.88 150.35
N ASP A 243 57.48 56.96 150.68
CA ASP A 243 56.85 58.05 151.45
C ASP A 243 56.26 57.51 152.77
#